data_AF-A0A9P0BTQ2-F1
#
_entry.id   AF-A0A9P0BTQ2-F1
#
_cell.length_a   1.000
_cell.length_b   1.000
_cell.length_c   1.000
_cell.angle_alpha   90.00
_cell.angle_beta   90.00
_cell.angle_gamma   90.00
#
_symmetry.space_group_name_H-M   'P 1'
#
loop_
_entity.id
_entity.type
_entity.pdbx_description
1 polymer ?
#
loop_
_entity_poly.entity_id
_entity_poly.type
_entity_poly.pdbx_seq_one_letter_code
_entity_poly.pdbx_strand_id
1 'polypeptide(L)'
;MVDTNSHYVELNNNDVNEKFYEWEYDDGRRLQMFEALKVNVKRIYIEVLGALLILSGLILSIWCVEIIGHEYVTDYTDCEDRLSSTGENQKCKDVFSVTTECNCFIPINITEPMNKTVTAYYELESFDQNLYYYSRDNKQLSGDLSMNVSEYCEPLAYVTSDKGKQPIAPCGTLADQMYNDSLSLQEDNEYVKTVNTGILSENDKALYRNPSGNLQAAFKNYSKPINWRRNIWELDPTNPNNNGFQNEAFIAWMRTDMKRKPLWRIDEKDPKYQGGLPIGIYILRVKYAYPPSVYSGRRLFILSNRKRVVNYGVVAMTTLLLLVGVIVLVGKIYFNRKKYGNYIQCKKPIP
;
A
#
# COMPACT_ATOMS: atom_id res chain seq x y z
N MET A 1 -33.09 13.63 102.64
CA MET A 1 -32.59 12.75 101.56
C MET A 1 -32.07 13.61 100.43
N VAL A 2 -30.76 13.84 100.38
CA VAL A 2 -29.95 13.89 99.17
C VAL A 2 -28.56 13.46 99.63
N ASP A 3 -28.17 12.24 99.26
CA ASP A 3 -26.81 11.72 99.39
C ASP A 3 -26.05 12.03 98.11
N THR A 4 -24.79 12.47 98.24
CA THR A 4 -23.76 12.18 97.23
C THR A 4 -22.41 12.06 97.94
N ASN A 5 -21.99 10.82 98.19
CA ASN A 5 -20.60 10.46 98.45
C ASN A 5 -19.87 10.30 97.11
N SER A 6 -18.77 11.04 96.95
CA SER A 6 -17.85 10.92 95.82
C SER A 6 -16.84 9.80 96.09
N HIS A 7 -16.94 8.69 95.37
CA HIS A 7 -15.86 7.70 95.30
C HIS A 7 -14.85 8.11 94.22
N TYR A 8 -13.62 8.42 94.63
CA TYR A 8 -12.48 8.46 93.73
C TYR A 8 -11.99 7.02 93.51
N VAL A 9 -11.94 6.59 92.26
CA VAL A 9 -11.30 5.33 91.83
C VAL A 9 -9.86 5.67 91.45
N GLU A 10 -8.88 5.18 92.23
CA GLU A 10 -7.47 5.19 91.82
C GLU A 10 -7.31 4.23 90.63
N LEU A 11 -7.06 4.79 89.45
CA LEU A 11 -6.68 4.01 88.27
C LEU A 11 -5.26 3.49 88.47
N ASN A 12 -5.12 2.17 88.43
CA ASN A 12 -3.85 1.48 88.59
C ASN A 12 -2.92 1.81 87.40
N ASN A 13 -1.71 2.33 87.66
CA ASN A 13 -0.79 2.84 86.62
C ASN A 13 -0.44 1.80 85.54
N ASN A 14 -0.57 0.51 85.84
CA ASN A 14 -0.29 -0.56 84.88
C ASN A 14 -1.34 -0.65 83.76
N ASP A 15 -2.64 -0.46 84.06
CA ASP A 15 -3.72 -0.49 83.05
C ASP A 15 -3.64 0.70 82.07
N VAL A 16 -3.19 1.86 82.56
CA VAL A 16 -3.02 3.06 81.75
C VAL A 16 -1.85 2.89 80.78
N ASN A 17 -0.74 2.30 81.26
CA ASN A 17 0.43 2.02 80.42
C ASN A 17 0.11 0.98 79.34
N GLU A 18 -0.61 -0.10 79.67
CA GLU A 18 -0.95 -1.15 78.70
C GLU A 18 -1.85 -0.63 77.56
N LYS A 19 -2.88 0.17 77.90
CA LYS A 19 -3.72 0.86 76.90
C LYS A 19 -2.96 1.89 76.06
N PHE A 20 -1.97 2.57 76.65
CA PHE A 20 -1.12 3.50 75.93
C PHE A 20 -0.24 2.77 74.90
N TYR A 21 0.39 1.66 75.28
CA TYR A 21 1.18 0.83 74.38
C TYR A 21 0.32 0.20 73.26
N GLU A 22 -0.91 -0.21 73.55
CA GLU A 22 -1.83 -0.76 72.54
C GLU A 22 -2.30 0.32 71.54
N TRP A 23 -2.55 1.54 72.01
CA TRP A 23 -2.87 2.69 71.16
C TRP A 23 -1.68 3.10 70.27
N GLU A 24 -0.47 3.18 70.84
CA GLU A 24 0.75 3.52 70.10
C GLU A 24 1.10 2.43 69.07
N TYR A 25 0.83 1.16 69.39
CA TYR A 25 0.97 0.03 68.46
C TYR A 25 -0.07 0.07 67.32
N ASP A 26 -1.33 0.44 67.59
CA ASP A 26 -2.35 0.58 66.55
C ASP A 26 -2.09 1.78 65.63
N ASP A 27 -1.69 2.92 66.18
CA ASP A 27 -1.33 4.11 65.39
C ASP A 27 -0.08 3.86 64.53
N GLY A 28 0.92 3.19 65.08
CA GLY A 28 2.10 2.72 64.35
C GLY A 28 1.76 1.80 63.17
N ARG A 29 0.81 0.87 63.33
CA ARG A 29 0.33 0.00 62.24
C ARG A 29 -0.44 0.77 61.16
N ARG A 30 -1.27 1.74 61.56
CA ARG A 30 -1.99 2.62 60.61
C ARG A 30 -1.01 3.44 59.79
N LEU A 31 -0.01 4.06 60.42
CA LEU A 31 1.07 4.79 59.74
C LEU A 31 1.82 3.91 58.73
N GLN A 32 2.20 2.69 59.13
CA GLN A 32 2.84 1.72 58.22
C GLN A 32 1.94 1.33 57.03
N MET A 33 0.63 1.15 57.28
CA MET A 33 -0.36 0.85 56.24
C MET A 33 -0.53 2.02 55.27
N PHE A 34 -0.57 3.27 55.75
CA PHE A 34 -0.63 4.45 54.90
C PHE A 34 0.64 4.60 54.05
N GLU A 35 1.82 4.35 54.60
CA GLU A 35 3.08 4.38 53.83
C GLU A 35 3.14 3.26 52.78
N ALA A 36 2.68 2.05 53.10
CA ALA A 36 2.56 0.97 52.14
C ALA A 36 1.56 1.29 51.01
N LEU A 37 0.42 1.90 51.36
CA LEU A 37 -0.59 2.34 50.40
C LEU A 37 -0.03 3.40 49.44
N LYS A 38 0.65 4.43 49.96
CA LYS A 38 1.31 5.48 49.15
C LYS A 38 2.31 4.87 48.15
N VAL A 39 3.09 3.88 48.58
CA VAL A 39 4.06 3.18 47.71
C VAL A 39 3.36 2.37 46.62
N ASN A 40 2.27 1.66 46.95
CA ASN A 40 1.50 0.87 45.98
C ASN A 40 0.78 1.77 44.96
N VAL A 41 0.20 2.88 45.40
CA VAL A 41 -0.42 3.88 44.52
C VAL A 41 0.61 4.47 43.56
N LYS A 42 1.80 4.84 44.04
CA LYS A 42 2.90 5.32 43.18
C LYS A 42 3.33 4.29 42.13
N ARG A 43 3.34 3.00 42.48
CA ARG A 43 3.66 1.91 41.52
C ARG A 43 2.63 1.80 40.42
N ILE A 44 1.35 1.75 40.79
CA ILE A 44 0.24 1.69 39.82
C ILE A 44 0.26 2.92 38.91
N TYR A 45 0.54 4.11 39.46
CA TYR A 45 0.63 5.33 38.66
C TYR A 45 1.73 5.25 37.59
N ILE A 46 2.94 4.80 37.93
CA ILE A 46 4.06 4.66 36.99
C ILE A 46 3.74 3.64 35.88
N GLU A 47 3.05 2.55 36.23
CA GLU A 47 2.60 1.54 35.27
C GLU A 47 1.62 2.11 34.27
N VAL A 48 0.59 2.79 34.77
CA VAL A 48 -0.44 3.42 33.95
C VAL A 48 0.19 4.49 33.06
N LEU A 49 1.10 5.32 33.59
CA LEU A 49 1.79 6.34 32.82
C LEU A 49 2.63 5.73 31.69
N GLY A 50 3.45 4.72 31.98
CA GLY A 50 4.25 4.04 30.96
C GLY A 50 3.39 3.39 29.87
N ALA A 51 2.29 2.74 30.27
CA ALA A 51 1.33 2.15 29.33
C ALA A 51 0.65 3.22 28.46
N LEU A 52 0.23 4.35 29.03
CA LEU A 52 -0.40 5.46 28.29
C LEU A 52 0.58 6.10 27.29
N LEU A 53 1.86 6.24 27.63
CA LEU A 53 2.88 6.75 26.71
C LEU A 53 3.09 5.81 25.51
N ILE A 54 3.11 4.50 25.75
CA ILE A 54 3.22 3.52 24.67
C ILE A 54 1.96 3.54 23.79
N LEU A 55 0.77 3.54 24.40
CA LEU A 55 -0.50 3.57 23.67
C LEU A 55 -0.62 4.84 22.80
N SER A 56 -0.27 6.01 23.35
CA SER A 56 -0.30 7.26 22.58
C SER A 56 0.72 7.26 21.44
N GLY A 57 1.92 6.71 21.63
CA GLY A 57 2.90 6.53 20.56
C GLY A 57 2.38 5.61 19.45
N LEU A 58 1.75 4.49 19.79
CA LEU A 58 1.16 3.58 18.80
C LEU A 58 0.04 4.26 18.00
N ILE A 59 -0.82 5.05 18.67
CA ILE A 59 -1.88 5.81 17.99
C ILE A 59 -1.28 6.86 17.04
N LEU A 60 -0.25 7.59 17.48
CA LEU A 60 0.42 8.58 16.64
C LEU A 60 1.12 7.95 15.43
N SER A 61 1.59 6.70 15.55
CA SER A 61 2.28 6.01 14.45
C SER A 61 1.43 5.86 13.18
N ILE A 62 0.10 5.86 13.31
CA ILE A 62 -0.85 5.80 12.19
C ILE A 62 -0.71 7.03 11.29
N TRP A 63 -0.31 8.16 11.85
CA TRP A 63 -0.18 9.46 11.17
C TRP A 63 1.25 9.76 10.73
N CYS A 64 2.17 8.80 10.82
CA CYS A 64 3.55 8.97 10.35
C CYS A 64 3.65 9.11 8.82
N VAL A 65 2.64 8.61 8.09
CA VAL A 65 2.57 8.70 6.64
C VAL A 65 1.37 9.56 6.26
N GLU A 66 1.64 10.60 5.50
CA GLU A 66 0.64 11.50 4.95
C GLU A 66 0.52 11.28 3.43
N ILE A 67 -0.70 11.29 2.90
CA ILE A 67 -0.94 11.25 1.46
C ILE A 67 -1.30 12.65 1.01
N ILE A 68 -0.42 13.25 0.21
CA ILE A 68 -0.59 14.61 -0.30
C ILE A 68 -0.89 14.51 -1.79
N GLY A 69 -1.81 15.35 -2.28
CA GLY A 69 -2.18 15.45 -3.69
C GLY A 69 -3.61 15.00 -3.96
N HIS A 70 -3.97 15.06 -5.23
CA HIS A 70 -5.33 14.89 -5.74
C HIS A 70 -5.38 13.73 -6.72
N GLU A 71 -6.57 13.16 -6.84
CA GLU A 71 -6.87 12.13 -7.81
C GLU A 71 -8.13 12.51 -8.56
N TYR A 72 -8.07 12.41 -9.88
CA TYR A 72 -9.24 12.45 -10.74
C TYR A 72 -9.49 11.04 -11.25
N VAL A 73 -10.73 10.57 -11.15
CA VAL A 73 -11.15 9.24 -11.58
C VAL A 73 -12.36 9.40 -12.49
N THR A 74 -12.33 8.75 -13.65
CA THR A 74 -13.48 8.68 -14.56
C THR A 74 -13.66 7.26 -15.09
N ASP A 75 -14.92 6.86 -15.24
CA ASP A 75 -15.31 5.59 -15.84
C ASP A 75 -15.54 5.79 -17.34
N TYR A 76 -14.86 4.99 -18.16
CA TYR A 76 -15.00 5.05 -19.62
C TYR A 76 -15.58 3.75 -20.23
N THR A 77 -16.11 2.85 -19.40
CA THR A 77 -16.62 1.53 -19.82
C THR A 77 -17.67 1.64 -20.93
N ASP A 78 -18.59 2.58 -20.76
CA ASP A 78 -19.75 2.81 -21.63
C ASP A 78 -19.56 4.00 -22.56
N CYS A 79 -18.31 4.36 -22.86
CA CYS A 79 -18.04 5.50 -23.73
C CYS A 79 -18.54 5.25 -25.17
N GLU A 80 -19.00 6.32 -25.81
CA GLU A 80 -19.67 6.28 -27.10
C GLU A 80 -18.75 6.75 -28.23
N ASP A 81 -18.85 6.11 -29.39
CA ASP A 81 -18.15 6.57 -30.60
C ASP A 81 -18.81 7.83 -31.13
N ARG A 82 -18.12 8.97 -31.02
CA ARG A 82 -18.63 10.26 -31.55
C ARG A 82 -18.44 10.41 -33.06
N LEU A 83 -17.72 9.49 -33.71
CA LEU A 83 -17.41 9.50 -35.14
C LEU A 83 -18.17 8.43 -35.91
N SER A 84 -19.12 7.74 -35.26
CA SER A 84 -19.97 6.76 -35.93
C SER A 84 -20.72 7.39 -37.11
N SER A 85 -20.43 6.90 -38.31
CA SER A 85 -21.03 7.29 -39.58
C SER A 85 -22.57 7.14 -39.63
N THR A 86 -23.17 6.49 -38.64
CA THR A 86 -24.61 6.18 -38.60
C THR A 86 -25.46 7.22 -37.86
N GLY A 87 -24.84 8.22 -37.21
CA GLY A 87 -25.57 9.30 -36.52
C GLY A 87 -26.24 8.90 -35.18
N GLU A 88 -26.11 7.64 -34.76
CA GLU A 88 -26.51 7.16 -33.44
C GLU A 88 -25.29 6.98 -32.52
N ASN A 89 -25.41 7.49 -31.29
CA ASN A 89 -24.41 7.27 -30.25
C ASN A 89 -24.42 5.79 -29.82
N GLN A 90 -23.44 5.02 -30.27
CA GLN A 90 -23.27 3.61 -29.90
C GLN A 90 -22.09 3.45 -28.94
N LYS A 91 -22.24 2.61 -27.92
CA LYS A 91 -21.18 2.33 -26.95
C LYS A 91 -20.10 1.47 -27.60
N CYS A 92 -18.83 1.82 -27.38
CA CYS A 92 -17.70 1.10 -27.95
C CYS A 92 -17.68 -0.39 -27.59
N LYS A 93 -18.18 -0.77 -26.42
CA LYS A 93 -18.28 -2.17 -26.00
C LYS A 93 -19.27 -2.98 -26.84
N ASP A 94 -20.34 -2.35 -27.33
CA ASP A 94 -21.44 -3.04 -28.03
C ASP A 94 -21.11 -3.22 -29.51
N VAL A 95 -20.33 -2.31 -30.08
CA VAL A 95 -19.83 -2.37 -31.47
C VAL A 95 -18.42 -2.95 -31.58
N PHE A 96 -17.91 -3.52 -30.48
CA PHE A 96 -16.54 -4.00 -30.43
C PHE A 96 -16.27 -5.02 -31.53
N SER A 97 -15.31 -4.70 -32.39
CA SER A 97 -14.79 -5.61 -33.40
C SER A 97 -13.27 -5.68 -33.32
N VAL A 98 -12.72 -6.86 -33.58
CA VAL A 98 -11.26 -7.06 -33.62
C VAL A 98 -10.63 -6.21 -34.73
N THR A 99 -11.38 -5.90 -35.79
CA THR A 99 -10.91 -5.17 -36.97
C THR A 99 -11.22 -3.68 -36.95
N THR A 100 -12.11 -3.21 -36.07
CA THR A 100 -12.62 -1.84 -36.09
C THR A 100 -12.20 -1.12 -34.80
N GLU A 101 -11.50 0.01 -34.94
CA GLU A 101 -11.10 0.82 -33.80
C GLU A 101 -12.25 1.75 -33.38
N CYS A 102 -12.76 1.60 -32.16
CA CYS A 102 -13.70 2.55 -31.59
C CYS A 102 -12.94 3.64 -30.81
N ASN A 103 -13.21 4.91 -31.13
CA ASN A 103 -12.56 6.04 -30.48
C ASN A 103 -13.61 6.88 -29.76
N CYS A 104 -13.47 7.05 -28.44
CA CYS A 104 -14.34 7.92 -27.67
C CYS A 104 -13.55 9.07 -27.03
N PHE A 105 -14.24 10.20 -26.84
CA PHE A 105 -13.67 11.46 -26.36
C PHE A 105 -14.46 11.92 -25.14
N ILE A 106 -13.83 11.87 -23.97
CA ILE A 106 -14.46 12.17 -22.68
C ILE A 106 -13.90 13.48 -22.15
N PRO A 107 -14.73 14.52 -21.94
CA PRO A 107 -14.27 15.76 -21.33
C PRO A 107 -13.92 15.51 -19.85
N ILE A 108 -12.73 15.94 -19.46
CA ILE A 108 -12.21 15.90 -18.10
C ILE A 108 -12.08 17.33 -17.60
N ASN A 109 -12.69 17.62 -16.46
CA ASN A 109 -12.56 18.92 -15.80
C ASN A 109 -11.65 18.78 -14.58
N ILE A 110 -10.44 19.35 -14.66
CA ILE A 110 -9.49 19.39 -13.55
C ILE A 110 -9.76 20.69 -12.77
N THR A 111 -10.39 20.57 -11.61
CA THR A 111 -10.79 21.72 -10.78
C THR A 111 -9.69 22.19 -9.82
N GLU A 112 -8.73 21.33 -9.51
CA GLU A 112 -7.61 21.60 -8.61
C GLU A 112 -6.31 21.25 -9.33
N PRO A 113 -5.25 22.08 -9.22
CA PRO A 113 -4.02 21.86 -9.95
C PRO A 113 -3.30 20.63 -9.40
N MET A 114 -2.93 19.71 -10.30
CA MET A 114 -2.14 18.54 -9.93
C MET A 114 -0.66 18.89 -10.01
N ASN A 115 -0.14 19.47 -8.94
CA ASN A 115 1.26 19.92 -8.89
C ASN A 115 2.26 18.76 -8.98
N LYS A 116 3.38 19.01 -9.68
CA LYS A 116 4.51 18.09 -9.87
C LYS A 116 4.12 16.84 -10.69
N THR A 117 4.77 15.71 -10.41
CA THR A 117 4.61 14.47 -11.16
C THR A 117 3.17 13.97 -11.14
N VAL A 118 2.52 14.04 -12.29
CA VAL A 118 1.19 13.47 -12.53
C VAL A 118 1.33 12.21 -13.36
N THR A 119 0.80 11.12 -12.84
CA THR A 119 0.81 9.81 -13.51
C THR A 119 -0.62 9.39 -13.83
N ALA A 120 -0.81 8.90 -15.05
CA ALA A 120 -2.03 8.25 -15.48
C ALA A 120 -2.00 6.76 -15.17
N TYR A 121 -3.12 6.24 -14.71
CA TYR A 121 -3.34 4.83 -14.43
C TYR A 121 -4.64 4.36 -15.08
N TYR A 122 -4.73 3.06 -15.33
CA TYR A 122 -6.01 2.39 -15.48
C TYR A 122 -6.26 1.44 -14.30
N GLU A 123 -7.53 1.18 -14.05
CA GLU A 123 -8.00 0.16 -13.11
C GLU A 123 -9.13 -0.63 -13.77
N LEU A 124 -9.06 -1.96 -13.70
CA LEU A 124 -10.14 -2.86 -14.07
C LEU A 124 -10.82 -3.30 -12.77
N GLU A 125 -12.05 -2.87 -12.54
CA GLU A 125 -12.76 -3.21 -11.32
C GLU A 125 -13.07 -4.70 -11.22
N SER A 126 -12.85 -5.30 -10.05
CA SER A 126 -13.15 -6.71 -9.80
C SER A 126 -12.42 -7.70 -10.73
N PHE A 127 -11.32 -7.27 -11.36
CA PHE A 127 -10.44 -8.18 -12.09
C PHE A 127 -9.41 -8.78 -11.13
N ASP A 128 -9.66 -10.01 -10.67
CA ASP A 128 -8.75 -10.70 -9.75
C ASP A 128 -7.57 -11.34 -10.50
N GLN A 129 -6.52 -10.55 -10.68
CA GLN A 129 -5.27 -11.03 -11.30
C GLN A 129 -4.58 -12.13 -10.50
N ASN A 130 -4.85 -12.25 -9.19
CA ASN A 130 -4.14 -13.21 -8.33
C ASN A 130 -4.49 -14.65 -8.69
N LEU A 131 -5.67 -14.89 -9.26
CA LEU A 131 -6.07 -16.21 -9.78
C LEU A 131 -5.10 -16.74 -10.85
N TYR A 132 -4.44 -15.83 -11.58
CA TYR A 132 -3.53 -16.17 -12.68
C TYR A 132 -2.06 -15.91 -12.33
N TYR A 133 -1.73 -15.60 -11.07
CA TYR A 133 -0.37 -15.27 -10.64
C TYR A 133 0.67 -16.32 -11.08
N TYR A 134 0.30 -17.59 -11.01
CA TYR A 134 1.19 -18.69 -11.39
C TYR A 134 1.19 -18.98 -12.89
N SER A 135 0.20 -18.51 -13.67
CA SER A 135 0.06 -18.84 -15.09
C SER A 135 0.98 -17.98 -15.96
N ARG A 136 2.29 -18.26 -15.87
CA ARG A 136 3.39 -17.58 -16.58
C ARG A 136 4.67 -18.44 -16.54
N ASP A 137 5.62 -18.16 -17.42
CA ASP A 137 6.96 -18.76 -17.40
C ASP A 137 8.03 -17.72 -17.05
N ASN A 138 8.58 -17.80 -15.84
CA ASN A 138 9.58 -16.85 -15.38
C ASN A 138 10.92 -16.95 -16.15
N LYS A 139 11.28 -18.11 -16.70
CA LYS A 139 12.50 -18.26 -17.51
C LYS A 139 12.36 -17.46 -18.80
N GLN A 140 11.20 -17.60 -19.44
CA GLN A 140 10.84 -16.84 -20.62
C GLN A 140 10.87 -15.33 -20.34
N LEU A 141 10.24 -14.87 -19.23
CA LEU A 141 10.23 -13.46 -18.84
C LEU A 141 11.65 -12.91 -18.53
N SER A 142 12.57 -13.76 -18.09
CA SER A 142 14.00 -13.43 -17.94
C SER A 142 14.82 -13.54 -19.22
N GLY A 143 14.19 -13.77 -20.37
CA GLY A 143 14.84 -13.83 -21.69
C GLY A 143 15.45 -15.19 -22.05
N ASP A 144 15.28 -16.21 -21.20
CA ASP A 144 15.70 -17.59 -21.48
C ASP A 144 14.59 -18.32 -22.23
N LEU A 145 14.69 -18.29 -23.56
CA LEU A 145 13.69 -18.83 -24.47
C LEU A 145 13.93 -20.33 -24.72
N SER A 146 12.96 -21.16 -24.32
CA SER A 146 12.94 -22.61 -24.54
C SER A 146 11.69 -23.02 -25.33
N MET A 147 11.86 -24.00 -26.22
CA MET A 147 10.72 -24.63 -26.92
C MET A 147 9.85 -25.45 -25.97
N ASN A 148 10.42 -25.92 -24.86
CA ASN A 148 9.70 -26.55 -23.76
C ASN A 148 9.38 -25.46 -22.73
N VAL A 149 8.18 -24.90 -22.79
CA VAL A 149 7.70 -23.89 -21.84
C VAL A 149 7.18 -24.54 -20.56
N SER A 150 7.09 -23.75 -19.49
CA SER A 150 6.56 -24.21 -18.21
C SER A 150 5.14 -24.78 -18.29
N GLU A 151 4.90 -25.88 -17.58
CA GLU A 151 3.56 -26.46 -17.41
C GLU A 151 2.56 -25.50 -16.73
N TYR A 152 3.05 -24.52 -15.96
CA TYR A 152 2.20 -23.50 -15.36
C TYR A 152 1.50 -22.61 -16.39
N CYS A 153 2.02 -22.54 -17.63
CA CYS A 153 1.38 -21.79 -18.71
C CYS A 153 0.18 -22.50 -19.32
N GLU A 154 -0.08 -23.77 -19.02
CA GLU A 154 -1.23 -24.49 -19.57
C GLU A 154 -2.57 -23.84 -19.14
N PRO A 155 -3.58 -23.79 -20.03
CA PRO A 155 -3.61 -24.37 -21.38
C PRO A 155 -3.00 -23.48 -22.48
N LEU A 156 -2.48 -22.29 -22.13
CA LEU A 156 -1.96 -21.27 -23.04
C LEU A 156 -0.42 -21.32 -23.16
N ALA A 157 0.11 -22.55 -23.13
CA ALA A 157 1.53 -22.82 -23.32
C ALA A 157 1.90 -22.87 -24.82
N TYR A 158 1.00 -23.39 -25.65
CA TYR A 158 1.24 -23.63 -27.07
C TYR A 158 0.02 -23.29 -27.92
N VAL A 159 0.25 -23.00 -29.19
CA VAL A 159 -0.78 -22.92 -30.22
C VAL A 159 -0.47 -23.93 -31.33
N THR A 160 -1.51 -24.55 -31.89
CA THR A 160 -1.39 -25.35 -33.11
C THR A 160 -1.65 -24.44 -34.30
N SER A 161 -0.66 -24.29 -35.17
CA SER A 161 -0.76 -23.54 -36.43
C SER A 161 -0.46 -24.47 -37.61
N ASP A 162 -0.59 -23.97 -38.83
CA ASP A 162 -0.20 -24.66 -40.07
C ASP A 162 1.29 -25.09 -40.06
N LYS A 163 2.10 -24.43 -39.22
CA LYS A 163 3.52 -24.72 -39.00
C LYS A 163 3.80 -25.74 -37.89
N GLY A 164 2.75 -26.35 -37.32
CA GLY A 164 2.83 -27.28 -36.21
C GLY A 164 2.59 -26.64 -34.84
N LYS A 165 2.98 -27.36 -33.77
CA LYS A 165 2.86 -26.91 -32.38
C LYS A 165 3.93 -25.86 -32.07
N GLN A 166 3.52 -24.61 -31.85
CA GLN A 166 4.42 -23.50 -31.54
C GLN A 166 4.23 -23.03 -30.10
N PRO A 167 5.31 -22.82 -29.32
CA PRO A 167 5.20 -22.24 -27.99
C PRO A 167 4.74 -20.78 -28.06
N ILE A 168 3.99 -20.34 -27.07
CA ILE A 168 3.53 -18.96 -26.94
C ILE A 168 4.58 -18.13 -26.17
N ALA A 169 4.82 -16.89 -26.60
CA ALA A 169 5.68 -15.94 -25.90
C ALA A 169 5.06 -14.54 -25.85
N PRO A 170 4.76 -14.00 -24.66
CA PRO A 170 4.78 -14.64 -23.33
C PRO A 170 3.66 -15.69 -23.15
N CYS A 171 3.93 -16.85 -22.56
CA CYS A 171 2.89 -17.86 -22.31
C CYS A 171 2.08 -17.61 -21.04
N GLY A 172 0.90 -18.24 -20.96
CA GLY A 172 0.04 -18.26 -19.79
C GLY A 172 -1.10 -17.22 -19.80
N THR A 173 -2.12 -17.49 -18.99
CA THR A 173 -3.36 -16.70 -18.93
C THR A 173 -3.11 -15.27 -18.47
N LEU A 174 -2.16 -15.06 -17.55
CA LEU A 174 -1.84 -13.73 -17.07
C LEU A 174 -1.41 -12.84 -18.24
N ALA A 175 -0.52 -13.32 -19.10
CA ALA A 175 -0.05 -12.52 -20.22
C ALA A 175 -1.11 -12.40 -21.33
N ASP A 176 -1.83 -13.48 -21.63
CA ASP A 176 -2.87 -13.49 -22.67
C ASP A 176 -3.98 -12.46 -22.42
N GLN A 177 -4.38 -12.28 -21.16
CA GLN A 177 -5.41 -11.30 -20.77
C GLN A 177 -4.91 -9.86 -20.67
N MET A 178 -3.73 -9.53 -21.21
CA MET A 178 -3.16 -8.19 -21.11
C MET A 178 -4.10 -7.09 -21.64
N TYR A 179 -4.35 -6.11 -20.79
CA TYR A 179 -5.08 -4.90 -21.13
C TYR A 179 -4.39 -4.12 -22.27
N ASN A 180 -5.19 -3.66 -23.25
CA ASN A 180 -4.66 -3.07 -24.48
C ASN A 180 -5.46 -1.86 -25.03
N ASP A 181 -6.37 -1.25 -24.26
CA ASP A 181 -6.92 0.06 -24.68
C ASP A 181 -5.79 1.11 -24.65
N SER A 182 -5.89 2.12 -25.52
CA SER A 182 -4.94 3.26 -25.51
C SER A 182 -5.61 4.50 -24.97
N LEU A 183 -5.01 5.09 -23.94
CA LEU A 183 -5.56 6.24 -23.22
C LEU A 183 -4.60 7.42 -23.40
N SER A 184 -5.09 8.54 -23.91
CA SER A 184 -4.29 9.74 -24.18
C SER A 184 -5.06 11.00 -23.81
N LEU A 185 -4.35 12.02 -23.33
CA LEU A 185 -4.96 13.27 -22.90
C LEU A 185 -4.69 14.36 -23.94
N GLN A 186 -5.70 15.18 -24.21
CA GLN A 186 -5.61 16.33 -25.11
C GLN A 186 -6.04 17.61 -24.40
N GLU A 187 -5.42 18.71 -24.78
CA GLU A 187 -5.79 20.06 -24.38
C GLU A 187 -5.76 20.94 -25.64
N ASP A 188 -6.83 21.69 -25.91
CA ASP A 188 -6.94 22.55 -27.10
C ASP A 188 -6.63 21.84 -28.43
N ASN A 189 -7.07 20.58 -28.59
CA ASN A 189 -6.81 19.68 -29.72
C ASN A 189 -5.34 19.23 -29.90
N GLU A 190 -4.44 19.58 -28.99
CA GLU A 190 -3.07 19.06 -28.96
C GLU A 190 -2.92 17.95 -27.92
N TYR A 191 -2.05 16.97 -28.18
CA TYR A 191 -1.75 15.95 -27.18
C TYR A 191 -0.90 16.52 -26.06
N VAL A 192 -1.29 16.24 -24.83
CA VAL A 192 -0.44 16.43 -23.65
C VAL A 192 0.80 15.56 -23.84
N LYS A 193 2.00 16.15 -23.73
CA LYS A 193 3.24 15.36 -23.83
C LYS A 193 3.40 14.50 -22.61
N THR A 194 3.66 13.23 -22.84
CA THR A 194 3.76 12.21 -21.79
C THR A 194 4.96 11.30 -22.05
N VAL A 195 5.50 10.73 -20.98
CA VAL A 195 6.52 9.68 -21.07
C VAL A 195 6.02 8.40 -20.44
N ASN A 196 6.33 7.27 -21.07
CA ASN A 196 5.91 5.91 -20.69
C ASN A 196 7.06 5.09 -20.08
N THR A 197 8.16 5.75 -19.69
CA THR A 197 9.37 5.13 -19.12
C THR A 197 9.75 5.78 -17.80
N GLY A 198 10.47 5.05 -16.94
CA GLY A 198 10.88 5.54 -15.61
C GLY A 198 9.71 5.66 -14.64
N ILE A 199 8.67 4.86 -14.88
CA ILE A 199 7.46 4.76 -14.07
C ILE A 199 7.63 3.65 -13.03
N LEU A 200 8.22 2.53 -13.45
CA LEU A 200 8.56 1.42 -12.57
C LEU A 200 9.96 1.56 -11.99
N SER A 201 10.15 1.03 -10.78
CA SER A 201 11.48 1.02 -10.14
C SER A 201 12.40 0.01 -10.83
N GLU A 202 13.71 0.21 -10.71
CA GLU A 202 14.68 -0.74 -11.27
C GLU A 202 14.54 -2.16 -10.68
N ASN A 203 14.13 -2.26 -9.41
CA ASN A 203 13.87 -3.54 -8.77
C ASN A 203 12.69 -4.28 -9.41
N ASP A 204 11.64 -3.55 -9.78
CA ASP A 204 10.47 -4.14 -10.44
C ASP A 204 10.82 -4.70 -11.82
N LYS A 205 11.77 -4.04 -12.50
CA LYS A 205 12.25 -4.43 -13.83
C LYS A 205 13.31 -5.52 -13.80
N ALA A 206 13.96 -5.75 -12.67
CA ALA A 206 15.15 -6.59 -12.58
C ALA A 206 14.93 -8.04 -13.06
N LEU A 207 13.72 -8.57 -12.85
CA LEU A 207 13.35 -9.94 -13.22
C LEU A 207 13.00 -10.12 -14.70
N TYR A 208 12.85 -9.02 -15.45
CA TYR A 208 12.40 -9.04 -16.84
C TYR A 208 13.54 -8.66 -17.77
N ARG A 209 13.85 -9.54 -18.73
CA ARG A 209 14.91 -9.31 -19.71
C ARG A 209 14.49 -9.80 -21.07
N ASN A 210 14.89 -9.05 -22.08
CA ASN A 210 14.76 -9.52 -23.45
C ASN A 210 15.81 -10.59 -23.76
N PRO A 211 15.50 -11.53 -24.68
CA PRO A 211 16.53 -12.39 -25.24
C PRO A 211 17.61 -11.56 -25.93
N SER A 212 18.82 -12.12 -26.00
CA SER A 212 19.95 -11.44 -26.64
C SER A 212 19.72 -11.26 -28.15
N GLY A 213 20.18 -10.14 -28.71
CA GLY A 213 20.13 -9.86 -30.14
C GLY A 213 18.81 -9.21 -30.59
N ASN A 214 18.43 -9.46 -31.84
CA ASN A 214 17.22 -8.88 -32.43
C ASN A 214 15.97 -9.61 -31.93
N LEU A 215 15.00 -8.85 -31.39
CA LEU A 215 13.78 -9.44 -30.79
C LEU A 215 12.96 -10.24 -31.80
N GLN A 216 12.72 -9.71 -32.99
CA GLN A 216 11.91 -10.38 -34.01
C GLN A 216 12.55 -11.70 -34.46
N ALA A 217 13.88 -11.75 -34.55
CA ALA A 217 14.62 -12.98 -34.82
C ALA A 217 14.54 -13.96 -33.65
N ALA A 218 14.70 -13.49 -32.42
CA ALA A 218 14.63 -14.32 -31.22
C ALA A 218 13.25 -14.98 -31.03
N PHE A 219 12.17 -14.27 -31.35
CA PHE A 219 10.80 -14.78 -31.23
C PHE A 219 10.24 -15.44 -32.50
N LYS A 220 11.04 -15.63 -33.57
CA LYS A 220 10.57 -16.13 -34.88
C LYS A 220 9.78 -17.45 -34.80
N ASN A 221 10.14 -18.34 -33.87
CA ASN A 221 9.53 -19.66 -33.70
C ASN A 221 8.43 -19.69 -32.63
N TYR A 222 8.10 -18.54 -32.04
CA TYR A 222 7.07 -18.38 -31.03
C TYR A 222 5.83 -17.73 -31.64
N SER A 223 4.67 -18.07 -31.08
CA SER A 223 3.44 -17.32 -31.33
C SER A 223 3.27 -16.23 -30.26
N LYS A 224 2.63 -15.12 -30.62
CA LYS A 224 2.03 -14.22 -29.62
C LYS A 224 0.88 -14.91 -28.89
N PRO A 225 0.45 -14.40 -27.72
CA PRO A 225 -0.79 -14.84 -27.07
C PRO A 225 -2.01 -14.66 -27.97
N ILE A 226 -3.06 -15.44 -27.71
CA ILE A 226 -4.23 -15.55 -28.57
C ILE A 226 -4.99 -14.21 -28.62
N ASN A 227 -5.14 -13.56 -27.48
CA ASN A 227 -5.88 -12.29 -27.37
C ASN A 227 -5.03 -11.06 -27.73
N TRP A 228 -3.77 -11.24 -28.13
CA TRP A 228 -2.89 -10.13 -28.49
C TRP A 228 -3.06 -9.72 -29.95
N ARG A 229 -3.19 -8.41 -30.19
CA ARG A 229 -3.16 -7.86 -31.56
C ARG A 229 -1.74 -7.73 -32.11
N ARG A 230 -0.80 -7.34 -31.24
CA ARG A 230 0.61 -7.11 -31.56
C ARG A 230 1.49 -8.17 -30.93
N ASN A 231 2.68 -8.37 -31.47
CA ASN A 231 3.69 -9.21 -30.85
C ASN A 231 4.39 -8.47 -29.71
N ILE A 232 5.09 -9.23 -28.86
CA ILE A 232 5.84 -8.67 -27.72
C ILE A 232 6.91 -7.64 -28.13
N TRP A 233 7.52 -7.79 -29.31
CA TRP A 233 8.50 -6.84 -29.85
C TRP A 233 7.87 -5.63 -30.57
N GLU A 234 6.54 -5.53 -30.58
CA GLU A 234 5.79 -4.44 -31.21
C GLU A 234 5.09 -3.55 -30.16
N LEU A 235 5.39 -3.74 -28.86
CA LEU A 235 4.80 -2.97 -27.78
C LEU A 235 5.29 -1.51 -27.78
N ASP A 236 6.59 -1.29 -28.02
CA ASP A 236 7.16 0.05 -28.20
C ASP A 236 8.27 0.03 -29.26
N PRO A 237 7.93 0.04 -30.56
CA PRO A 237 8.92 0.05 -31.64
C PRO A 237 9.80 1.31 -31.66
N THR A 238 9.36 2.39 -31.02
CA THR A 238 10.07 3.68 -31.01
C THR A 238 11.14 3.75 -29.94
N ASN A 239 11.00 2.99 -28.86
CA ASN A 239 11.95 2.96 -27.76
C ASN A 239 12.43 1.53 -27.47
N PRO A 240 13.60 1.12 -28.00
CA PRO A 240 14.16 -0.22 -27.78
C PRO A 240 14.37 -0.58 -26.30
N ASN A 241 14.61 0.41 -25.43
CA ASN A 241 14.81 0.20 -24.00
C ASN A 241 13.51 -0.06 -23.24
N ASN A 242 12.35 0.17 -23.88
CA ASN A 242 11.02 -0.03 -23.34
C ASN A 242 10.19 -1.00 -24.21
N ASN A 243 10.83 -1.97 -24.84
CA ASN A 243 10.17 -2.91 -25.74
C ASN A 243 10.40 -4.36 -25.30
N GLY A 244 9.62 -5.30 -25.85
CA GLY A 244 9.72 -6.71 -25.48
C GLY A 244 9.24 -6.98 -24.05
N PHE A 245 9.86 -7.96 -23.38
CA PHE A 245 9.59 -8.24 -21.96
C PHE A 245 10.03 -7.10 -21.03
N GLN A 246 10.84 -6.16 -21.52
CA GLN A 246 11.29 -4.99 -20.75
C GLN A 246 10.36 -3.77 -20.88
N ASN A 247 9.25 -3.89 -21.61
CA ASN A 247 8.26 -2.83 -21.69
C ASN A 247 7.60 -2.60 -20.31
N GLU A 248 7.63 -1.36 -19.81
CA GLU A 248 7.15 -1.05 -18.45
C GLU A 248 5.64 -1.28 -18.29
N ALA A 249 4.83 -1.04 -19.33
CA ALA A 249 3.40 -1.33 -19.27
C ALA A 249 3.11 -2.84 -19.20
N PHE A 250 3.88 -3.65 -19.92
CA PHE A 250 3.84 -5.11 -19.82
C PHE A 250 4.26 -5.58 -18.42
N ILE A 251 5.38 -5.08 -17.88
CA ILE A 251 5.85 -5.45 -16.54
C ILE A 251 4.80 -5.07 -15.48
N ALA A 252 4.22 -3.87 -15.57
CA ALA A 252 3.16 -3.42 -14.67
C ALA A 252 1.95 -4.36 -14.72
N TRP A 253 1.57 -4.84 -15.91
CA TRP A 253 0.50 -5.81 -16.07
C TRP A 253 0.82 -7.15 -15.40
N MET A 254 2.02 -7.69 -15.61
CA MET A 254 2.47 -8.97 -15.06
C MET A 254 2.63 -8.98 -13.52
N ARG A 255 2.53 -7.82 -12.87
CA ARG A 255 2.56 -7.64 -11.42
C ARG A 255 1.17 -7.69 -10.79
N THR A 256 0.73 -8.84 -10.32
CA THR A 256 -0.64 -9.00 -9.77
C THR A 256 -0.89 -8.24 -8.46
N ASP A 257 0.17 -7.77 -7.78
CA ASP A 257 0.09 -6.97 -6.55
C ASP A 257 -0.38 -5.53 -6.79
N MET A 258 -0.37 -5.08 -8.04
CA MET A 258 -0.79 -3.73 -8.44
C MET A 258 -2.23 -3.73 -8.96
N LYS A 259 -3.20 -3.25 -8.16
CA LYS A 259 -4.59 -3.06 -8.63
C LYS A 259 -4.69 -1.98 -9.72
N ARG A 260 -4.01 -0.84 -9.52
CA ARG A 260 -3.89 0.25 -10.49
C ARG A 260 -2.61 0.08 -11.29
N LYS A 261 -2.73 0.11 -12.60
CA LYS A 261 -1.61 -0.07 -13.53
C LYS A 261 -1.22 1.28 -14.11
N PRO A 262 0.02 1.74 -13.94
CA PRO A 262 0.43 2.99 -14.54
C PRO A 262 0.56 2.86 -16.06
N LEU A 263 0.28 3.95 -16.77
CA LEU A 263 0.32 4.02 -18.23
C LEU A 263 1.46 4.91 -18.70
N TRP A 264 1.42 6.16 -18.24
CA TRP A 264 2.35 7.22 -18.60
C TRP A 264 2.30 8.31 -17.53
N ARG A 265 3.35 9.12 -17.48
CA ARG A 265 3.38 10.35 -16.68
C ARG A 265 3.45 11.55 -17.61
N ILE A 266 3.00 12.69 -17.15
CA ILE A 266 3.17 13.95 -17.89
C ILE A 266 4.67 14.24 -18.04
N ASP A 267 5.06 14.72 -19.21
CA ASP A 267 6.45 15.10 -19.47
C ASP A 267 6.74 16.48 -18.86
N GLU A 268 7.36 16.47 -17.68
CA GLU A 268 7.79 17.67 -16.96
C GLU A 268 8.86 18.48 -17.73
N LYS A 269 9.45 17.94 -18.81
CA LYS A 269 10.35 18.71 -19.68
C LYS A 269 9.59 19.69 -20.56
N ASP A 270 8.30 19.45 -20.80
CA ASP A 270 7.48 20.40 -21.53
C ASP A 270 7.26 21.66 -20.67
N PRO A 271 7.64 22.87 -21.14
CA PRO A 271 7.45 24.11 -20.39
C PRO A 271 6.02 24.34 -19.91
N LYS A 272 5.00 23.84 -20.64
CA LYS A 272 3.59 23.96 -20.26
C LYS A 272 3.26 23.15 -18.99
N TYR A 273 3.95 22.04 -18.77
CA TYR A 273 3.66 21.09 -17.69
C TYR A 273 4.79 20.91 -16.67
N GLN A 274 5.80 21.80 -16.66
CA GLN A 274 6.88 21.79 -15.65
C GLN A 274 6.35 21.83 -14.21
N GLY A 275 5.23 22.53 -13.98
CA GLY A 275 4.57 22.61 -12.68
C GLY A 275 3.63 21.46 -12.35
N GLY A 276 3.39 20.53 -13.29
CA GLY A 276 2.33 19.52 -13.24
C GLY A 276 1.18 19.83 -14.20
N LEU A 277 -0.01 19.26 -13.95
CA LEU A 277 -1.20 19.46 -14.78
C LEU A 277 -2.02 20.65 -14.25
N PRO A 278 -2.16 21.75 -15.02
CA PRO A 278 -2.93 22.91 -14.59
C PRO A 278 -4.44 22.64 -14.57
N ILE A 279 -5.17 23.49 -13.85
CA ILE A 279 -6.64 23.56 -13.90
C ILE A 279 -7.06 23.81 -15.34
N GLY A 280 -8.00 23.02 -15.84
CA GLY A 280 -8.43 23.13 -17.23
C GLY A 280 -9.39 22.05 -17.64
N ILE A 281 -9.93 22.22 -18.85
CA ILE A 281 -10.75 21.22 -19.52
C ILE A 281 -9.84 20.47 -20.48
N TYR A 282 -9.72 19.17 -20.26
CA TYR A 282 -8.98 18.26 -21.08
C TYR A 282 -9.93 17.28 -21.76
N ILE A 283 -9.46 16.60 -22.80
CA ILE A 283 -10.19 15.53 -23.46
C ILE A 283 -9.39 14.25 -23.30
N LEU A 284 -9.97 13.27 -22.62
CA LEU A 284 -9.46 11.90 -22.65
C LEU A 284 -9.91 11.25 -23.96
N ARG A 285 -8.94 11.00 -24.84
CA ARG A 285 -9.13 10.16 -26.02
C ARG A 285 -8.82 8.72 -25.64
N VAL A 286 -9.83 7.86 -25.77
CA VAL A 286 -9.73 6.42 -25.55
C VAL A 286 -9.82 5.72 -26.89
N LYS A 287 -8.82 4.88 -27.20
CA LYS A 287 -8.92 3.86 -28.25
C LYS A 287 -9.34 2.56 -27.60
N TYR A 288 -10.60 2.18 -27.79
CA TYR A 288 -11.20 1.01 -27.17
C TYR A 288 -10.83 -0.24 -27.98
N ALA A 289 -9.90 -1.03 -27.45
CA ALA A 289 -9.32 -2.22 -28.08
C ALA A 289 -9.42 -3.48 -27.22
N TYR A 290 -9.71 -3.34 -25.93
CA TYR A 290 -9.79 -4.42 -24.97
C TYR A 290 -11.16 -5.08 -25.00
N PRO A 291 -11.24 -6.36 -25.39
CA PRO A 291 -12.49 -7.02 -25.73
C PRO A 291 -13.40 -7.23 -24.51
N PRO A 292 -14.71 -6.93 -24.60
CA PRO A 292 -15.68 -7.27 -23.57
C PRO A 292 -15.79 -8.77 -23.26
N SER A 293 -15.43 -9.64 -24.22
CA SER A 293 -15.41 -11.10 -24.03
C SER A 293 -14.31 -11.57 -23.07
N VAL A 294 -13.21 -10.80 -22.94
CA VAL A 294 -12.16 -11.08 -21.95
C VAL A 294 -12.50 -10.43 -20.61
N TYR A 295 -13.09 -9.23 -20.65
CA TYR A 295 -13.47 -8.50 -19.45
C TYR A 295 -14.62 -7.52 -19.69
N SER A 296 -15.70 -7.69 -18.93
CA SER A 296 -16.96 -6.92 -19.03
C SER A 296 -17.24 -5.99 -17.84
N GLY A 297 -16.31 -5.90 -16.88
CA GLY A 297 -16.46 -5.02 -15.71
C GLY A 297 -16.11 -3.55 -16.00
N ARG A 298 -16.11 -2.73 -14.93
CA ARG A 298 -15.83 -1.29 -15.03
C ARG A 298 -14.37 -0.99 -15.29
N ARG A 299 -14.12 -0.09 -16.24
CA ARG A 299 -12.80 0.38 -16.64
C ARG A 299 -12.65 1.84 -16.23
N LEU A 300 -11.69 2.09 -15.36
CA LEU A 300 -11.46 3.41 -14.80
C LEU A 300 -10.16 3.97 -15.35
N PHE A 301 -10.21 5.25 -15.70
CA PHE A 301 -9.04 6.09 -15.95
C PHE A 301 -8.79 6.96 -14.74
N ILE A 302 -7.54 7.03 -14.29
CA ILE A 302 -7.14 7.78 -13.11
C ILE A 302 -5.97 8.68 -13.45
N LEU A 303 -6.07 9.97 -13.12
CA LEU A 303 -4.93 10.88 -13.04
C LEU A 303 -4.62 11.13 -11.57
N SER A 304 -3.37 10.94 -11.17
CA SER A 304 -2.95 11.09 -9.78
C SER A 304 -1.61 11.80 -9.67
N ASN A 305 -1.53 12.77 -8.78
CA ASN A 305 -0.27 13.28 -8.24
C ASN A 305 -0.11 12.93 -6.75
N ARG A 306 -0.89 11.95 -6.26
CA ARG A 306 -0.80 11.51 -4.87
C ARG A 306 0.56 10.91 -4.60
N LYS A 307 1.18 11.37 -3.52
CA LYS A 307 2.44 10.83 -3.01
C LYS A 307 2.31 10.54 -1.53
N ARG A 308 2.95 9.45 -1.10
CA ARG A 308 3.14 9.14 0.32
C ARG A 308 4.37 9.90 0.79
N VAL A 309 4.18 10.75 1.80
CA VAL A 309 5.25 11.52 2.43
C VAL A 309 5.32 11.10 3.89
N VAL A 310 6.55 10.89 4.37
CA VAL A 310 6.78 10.61 5.79
C VAL A 310 6.79 11.93 6.56
N ASN A 311 5.94 12.04 7.58
CA ASN A 311 5.96 13.17 8.50
C ASN A 311 7.01 12.91 9.59
N TYR A 312 8.24 13.37 9.35
CA TYR A 312 9.36 13.15 10.27
C TYR A 312 9.14 13.73 11.67
N GLY A 313 8.34 14.80 11.81
CA GLY A 313 7.98 15.35 13.11
C GLY A 313 7.13 14.38 13.94
N VAL A 314 6.12 13.77 13.31
CA VAL A 314 5.28 12.74 13.95
C VAL A 314 6.10 11.48 14.25
N VAL A 315 7.00 11.08 13.35
CA VAL A 315 7.92 9.95 13.58
C VAL A 315 8.80 10.21 14.81
N ALA A 316 9.45 11.37 14.89
CA ALA A 316 10.31 11.73 16.02
C ALA A 316 9.55 11.72 17.34
N MET A 317 8.37 12.36 17.40
CA MET A 317 7.53 12.36 18.59
C MET A 317 7.05 10.96 18.98
N THR A 318 6.65 10.15 18.01
CA THR A 318 6.26 8.74 18.23
C THR A 318 7.41 7.95 18.83
N THR A 319 8.62 8.05 18.26
CA THR A 319 9.80 7.35 18.78
C THR A 319 10.14 7.79 20.20
N LEU A 320 10.04 9.08 20.51
CA LEU A 320 10.28 9.60 21.85
C LEU A 320 9.28 9.03 22.87
N LEU A 321 7.98 9.04 22.57
CA LEU A 321 6.94 8.52 23.46
C LEU A 321 7.11 7.02 23.73
N LEU A 322 7.41 6.23 22.70
CA LEU A 322 7.68 4.80 22.85
C LEU A 322 8.94 4.55 23.69
N LEU A 323 10.04 5.27 23.42
CA LEU A 323 11.28 5.13 24.18
C LEU A 323 11.10 5.51 25.65
N VAL A 324 10.48 6.66 25.95
CA VAL A 324 10.21 7.09 27.32
C VAL A 324 9.28 6.11 28.03
N GLY A 325 8.22 5.64 27.36
CA GLY A 325 7.32 4.63 27.91
C GLY A 325 8.04 3.33 28.29
N VAL A 326 8.91 2.83 27.40
CA VAL A 326 9.73 1.64 27.67
C VAL A 326 10.70 1.88 28.83
N ILE A 327 11.40 3.03 28.86
CA ILE A 327 12.33 3.37 29.94
C ILE A 327 11.61 3.42 31.30
N VAL A 328 10.41 4.01 31.35
CA VAL A 328 9.59 4.08 32.58
C VAL A 328 9.22 2.67 33.07
N LEU A 329 8.77 1.78 32.17
CA LEU A 329 8.38 0.41 32.54
C LEU A 329 9.59 -0.46 32.92
N VAL A 330 10.70 -0.37 32.19
CA VAL A 330 11.95 -1.09 32.50
C VAL A 330 12.53 -0.60 33.82
N GLY A 331 12.58 0.72 34.03
CA GLY A 331 13.01 1.33 35.28
C GLY A 331 12.20 0.80 36.47
N LYS A 332 10.87 0.75 36.32
CA LYS A 332 9.98 0.14 37.33
C LYS A 332 10.33 -1.32 37.62
N ILE A 333 10.56 -2.15 36.58
CA ILE A 333 10.96 -3.56 36.76
C ILE A 333 12.28 -3.67 37.52
N TYR A 334 13.28 -2.84 37.17
CA TYR A 334 14.58 -2.82 37.82
C TYR A 334 14.49 -2.42 39.30
N PHE A 335 13.78 -1.33 39.62
CA PHE A 335 13.57 -0.89 41.00
C PHE A 335 12.78 -1.91 41.83
N ASN A 336 11.79 -2.58 41.24
CA ASN A 336 11.09 -3.67 41.89
C ASN A 336 12.04 -4.83 42.22
N ARG A 337 12.87 -5.27 41.26
CA ARG A 337 13.87 -6.34 41.50
C ARG A 337 14.86 -5.98 42.61
N LYS A 338 15.39 -4.74 42.64
CA LYS A 338 16.33 -4.31 43.70
C LYS A 338 15.68 -4.31 45.09
N LYS A 339 14.40 -3.92 45.20
CA LYS A 339 13.68 -3.94 46.48
C LYS A 339 13.43 -5.36 47.00
N TYR A 340 13.02 -6.30 46.13
CA TYR A 340 12.80 -7.70 46.54
C TYR A 340 14.12 -8.49 46.73
N GLY A 341 15.20 -8.14 46.01
CA GLY A 341 16.52 -8.73 46.21
C GLY A 341 17.16 -8.37 47.55
N ASN A 342 16.97 -7.13 48.04
CA ASN A 342 17.45 -6.72 49.36
C ASN A 342 16.64 -7.36 50.51
N TYR A 343 15.36 -7.68 50.30
CA TYR A 343 14.54 -8.40 51.30
C TYR A 343 15.03 -9.83 51.56
N ILE A 344 15.67 -10.48 50.58
CA ILE A 344 16.22 -11.84 50.73
C ILE A 344 17.55 -11.81 51.50
N GLN A 345 18.35 -10.74 51.39
CA GLN A 345 19.62 -10.63 52.13
C GLN A 345 19.48 -10.28 53.62
N CYS A 346 18.37 -9.67 54.04
CA CYS A 346 18.10 -9.39 55.48
C CYS A 346 17.59 -10.61 56.27
N LYS A 347 17.52 -11.81 55.66
CA LYS A 347 17.13 -13.08 56.31
C LYS A 347 18.27 -14.09 56.41
N LYS A 348 19.53 -13.65 56.46
CA LYS A 348 20.61 -14.52 56.96
C LYS A 348 20.57 -14.49 58.49
N PRO A 349 20.31 -15.62 59.18
CA PRO A 349 20.48 -15.67 60.62
C PRO A 349 21.97 -15.44 60.92
N ILE A 350 22.24 -14.48 61.80
CA ILE A 350 23.54 -14.37 62.48
C ILE A 350 23.64 -15.60 63.40
N PRO A 351 24.77 -16.33 63.43
CA PRO A 351 24.90 -17.63 64.09
C PRO A 351 24.55 -17.62 65.58
#